data_AF-A0A6I0JXT6-F1
#
_entry.id   AF-A0A6I0JXT6-F1
#
_cell.length_a   1.000
_cell.length_b   1.000
_cell.length_c   1.000
_cell.angle_alpha   90.00
_cell.angle_beta   90.00
_cell.angle_gamma   90.00
#
_symmetry.space_group_name_H-M   'P 1'
#
loop_
_entity.id
_entity.type
_entity.pdbx_description
1 polymer ?
#
loop_
_entity_poly.entity_id
_entity_poly.type
_entity_poly.pdbx_seq_one_letter_code
_entity_poly.pdbx_strand_id
1 'polypeptide(L)' 'MKKIYSILLASALTLSSCADFLDVDSQGKLTEDVFFSEEEGALMSINAIYTQLRAWDIIGFSWFAITELPGDNSDT' A
#
# COMPACT_ATOMS: atom_id res chain seq x y z
N MET A 1 -45.63 -33.80 1.43
CA MET A 1 -45.49 -32.61 2.32
C MET A 1 -44.11 -32.50 2.95
N LYS A 2 -43.64 -33.44 3.78
CA LYS A 2 -42.32 -33.37 4.46
C LYS A 2 -41.11 -33.12 3.54
N LYS A 3 -41.05 -33.75 2.35
CA LYS A 3 -39.92 -33.59 1.42
C LYS A 3 -39.82 -32.19 0.78
N ILE A 4 -40.95 -31.50 0.63
CA ILE A 4 -41.00 -30.13 0.08
C ILE A 4 -40.42 -29.14 1.10
N TYR A 5 -40.76 -29.31 2.39
CA TYR A 5 -40.18 -28.50 3.47
C TYR A 5 -38.66 -28.70 3.60
N SER A 6 -38.16 -29.92 3.38
CA SER A 6 -36.71 -30.18 3.40
C SER A 6 -35.96 -29.51 2.24
N ILE A 7 -36.53 -29.50 1.03
CA ILE A 7 -35.93 -28.83 -0.13
C ILE A 7 -35.94 -27.31 0.04
N LEU A 8 -37.02 -26.77 0.61
CA LEU A 8 -37.18 -25.34 0.86
C LEU A 8 -36.20 -24.84 1.94
N LEU A 9 -35.94 -25.66 2.96
CA LEU A 9 -34.94 -25.38 3.99
C LEU A 9 -33.50 -25.43 3.42
N ALA A 10 -33.20 -26.38 2.56
CA ALA A 10 -31.89 -26.48 1.90
C ALA A 10 -31.61 -25.30 0.97
N SER A 11 -32.63 -24.85 0.22
CA SER A 11 -32.54 -23.67 -0.65
C SER A 11 -32.36 -22.36 0.12
N ALA A 12 -32.93 -22.25 1.33
CA ALA A 12 -32.76 -21.07 2.18
C ALA A 12 -31.33 -20.97 2.73
N LEU A 13 -30.69 -22.10 3.04
CA LEU A 13 -29.30 -22.15 3.54
C LEU A 13 -28.26 -21.76 2.48
N THR A 14 -28.51 -22.06 1.20
CA THR A 14 -27.56 -21.71 0.12
C THR A 14 -27.63 -20.24 -0.29
N LEU A 15 -28.75 -19.56 -0.02
CA LEU A 15 -28.95 -18.15 -0.35
C LEU A 15 -28.51 -17.20 0.79
N SER A 16 -28.26 -17.73 2.00
CA SER A 16 -27.73 -16.96 3.13
C SER A 16 -26.20 -16.90 3.16
N SER A 17 -25.51 -17.12 2.04
CA SER A 17 -24.05 -17.01 2.01
C SER A 17 -23.63 -15.57 2.31
N CYS A 18 -22.75 -15.41 3.28
CA CYS A 18 -22.28 -14.12 3.77
C CYS A 18 -21.64 -13.30 2.62
N ALA A 19 -22.34 -12.27 2.15
CA ALA A 19 -21.85 -11.39 1.08
C ALA A 19 -20.60 -10.60 1.48
N ASP A 20 -20.47 -10.31 2.78
CA ASP A 20 -19.45 -9.43 3.36
C ASP A 20 -18.20 -10.20 3.87
N PHE A 21 -18.12 -11.52 3.61
CA PHE A 21 -16.96 -12.31 4.04
C PHE A 21 -15.68 -11.99 3.25
N LEU A 22 -15.83 -11.51 2.02
CA LEU A 22 -14.70 -11.19 1.14
C LEU A 22 -14.24 -9.74 1.26
N ASP A 23 -15.10 -8.85 1.76
CA ASP A 23 -14.77 -7.44 2.01
C ASP A 23 -14.24 -7.29 3.43
N VAL A 24 -12.94 -7.57 3.58
CA VAL A 24 -12.24 -7.42 4.86
C VAL A 24 -11.57 -6.05 4.89
N ASP A 25 -12.06 -5.17 5.75
CA ASP A 25 -11.41 -3.88 6.00
C ASP A 25 -9.96 -4.09 6.45
N SER A 26 -9.04 -3.30 5.88
CA SER A 26 -7.64 -3.38 6.23
C SER A 26 -7.39 -2.82 7.64
N GLN A 27 -7.33 -3.70 8.63
CA GLN A 27 -7.09 -3.33 10.02
C GLN A 27 -5.73 -2.64 10.18
N GLY A 28 -5.74 -1.39 10.64
CA GLY A 28 -4.53 -0.64 11.01
C GLY A 28 -3.66 -0.18 9.84
N LYS A 29 -4.15 -0.19 8.59
CA LYS A 29 -3.45 0.44 7.47
C LYS A 29 -4.21 1.66 6.99
N LEU A 30 -3.47 2.73 6.69
CA LEU A 30 -3.97 3.84 5.91
C LEU A 30 -4.29 3.33 4.50
N THR A 31 -5.55 3.43 4.11
CA THR A 31 -6.01 3.13 2.75
C THR A 31 -5.71 4.32 1.85
N GLU A 32 -5.43 4.10 0.57
CA GLU A 32 -5.03 5.18 -0.35
C GLU A 32 -6.09 6.28 -0.49
N ASP A 33 -7.37 5.91 -0.40
CA ASP A 33 -8.50 6.83 -0.46
C ASP A 33 -8.54 7.83 0.72
N VAL A 34 -8.09 7.41 1.90
CA VAL A 34 -8.03 8.25 3.10
C VAL A 34 -6.65 8.91 3.28
N PHE A 35 -5.58 8.25 2.82
CA PHE A 35 -4.22 8.72 3.04
C PHE A 35 -3.93 10.08 2.38
N PHE A 36 -4.54 10.39 1.24
CA PHE A 36 -4.32 11.67 0.55
C PHE A 36 -5.46 12.68 0.76
N SER A 37 -6.51 12.33 1.51
CA SER A 37 -7.64 13.24 1.75
C SER A 37 -7.35 14.26 2.85
N GLU A 38 -6.45 13.93 3.79
CA GLU A 38 -6.10 14.76 4.95
C GLU A 38 -4.73 15.42 4.79
N GLU A 39 -4.56 16.61 5.39
CA GLU A 39 -3.30 17.35 5.39
C GLU A 39 -2.13 16.53 5.97
N GLU A 40 -2.39 15.79 7.05
CA GLU A 40 -1.38 14.97 7.72
C GLU A 40 -0.81 13.89 6.80
N GLY A 41 -1.66 13.25 5.99
CA GLY A 41 -1.25 12.26 5.02
C GLY A 41 -0.46 12.85 3.85
N ALA A 42 -0.82 14.05 3.41
CA ALA A 42 -0.01 14.80 2.44
C ALA A 42 1.39 15.11 2.99
N LEU A 43 1.51 15.57 4.25
CA LEU A 43 2.81 15.81 4.91
C LEU A 43 3.62 14.53 5.06
N MET A 44 3.00 13.43 5.48
CA MET A 44 3.67 12.12 5.56
C MET A 44 4.19 11.68 4.19
N SER A 45 3.41 11.86 3.13
CA SER A 45 3.82 11.48 1.77
C SER A 45 5.07 12.25 1.31
N ILE A 46 5.09 13.58 1.53
CA ILE A 46 6.22 14.43 1.15
C ILE A 46 7.46 14.07 1.96
N ASN A 47 7.31 13.87 3.28
CA ASN A 47 8.42 13.46 4.13
C ASN A 47 8.97 12.09 3.74
N ALA A 48 8.12 11.14 3.35
CA ALA A 48 8.56 9.84 2.86
C ALA A 48 9.37 9.96 1.55
N ILE A 49 8.92 10.79 0.61
CA ILE A 49 9.64 11.07 -0.65
C ILE A 49 11.01 11.66 -0.36
N TYR A 50 11.10 12.71 0.45
CA TYR A 50 12.38 13.34 0.79
C TYR A 50 13.29 12.42 1.60
N THR A 51 12.74 11.54 2.43
CA THR A 51 13.50 10.51 3.14
C THR A 51 14.19 9.57 2.16
N GLN A 52 13.47 9.11 1.13
CA GLN A 52 14.05 8.28 0.08
C GLN A 52 15.06 9.04 -0.79
N LEU A 53 14.79 10.29 -1.14
CA LEU A 53 15.76 11.11 -1.87
C LEU A 53 17.04 11.33 -1.06
N ARG A 54 16.95 11.40 0.28
CA ARG A 54 18.12 11.50 1.17
C ARG A 54 18.82 10.16 1.40
N ALA A 55 18.31 9.05 0.84
CA ALA A 55 18.96 7.76 1.00
C ALA A 55 20.39 7.80 0.46
N TRP A 56 21.28 7.07 1.15
CA TRP A 56 22.69 7.00 0.82
C TRP A 56 22.92 6.58 -0.64
N ASP A 57 22.08 5.68 -1.16
CA ASP A 57 22.20 5.16 -2.52
C ASP A 57 21.77 6.17 -3.60
N ILE A 58 21.05 7.23 -3.25
CA ILE A 58 20.51 8.23 -4.21
C ILE A 58 21.38 9.48 -4.25
N ILE A 59 21.71 10.08 -3.09
CA ILE A 59 22.49 11.33 -3.02
C ILE A 59 23.80 11.20 -2.25
N GLY A 60 24.12 10.01 -1.74
CA GLY A 60 25.30 9.79 -0.91
C GLY A 60 26.61 9.82 -1.69
N PHE A 61 27.69 9.52 -0.97
CA PHE A 61 29.06 9.58 -1.47
C PHE A 61 29.29 8.75 -2.75
N SER A 62 28.54 7.66 -2.92
CA SER A 62 28.58 6.80 -4.11
C SER A 62 28.28 7.56 -5.40
N TRP A 63 27.32 8.49 -5.40
CA TRP A 63 26.97 9.24 -6.62
C TRP A 63 28.08 10.22 -7.00
N PHE A 64 28.60 10.98 -6.02
CA PHE A 64 29.77 11.84 -6.21
C PHE A 64 30.99 11.06 -6.73
N ALA A 65 31.25 9.89 -6.16
CA ALA A 65 32.36 9.05 -6.58
C ALA A 65 32.23 8.53 -8.02
N ILE A 66 31.00 8.35 -8.53
CA ILE A 66 30.77 7.92 -9.92
C ILE A 66 30.85 9.08 -10.89
N THR A 67 30.34 10.27 -10.51
CA THR A 67 30.17 11.38 -11.46
C THR A 67 31.31 12.38 -11.45
N GLU A 68 32.01 12.56 -10.33
CA GLU A 68 33.06 13.58 -10.17
C GLU A 68 34.47 13.00 -10.09
N LEU A 69 34.71 11.93 -9.32
CA LEU A 69 36.05 11.35 -9.16
C LEU A 69 36.71 10.80 -10.44
N PRO A 70 35.98 10.32 -11.47
CA PRO A 70 36.62 9.95 -12.74
C PRO A 70 36.71 11.11 -13.74
N GLY A 71 36.26 12.31 -13.35
CA GLY A 71 36.31 13.51 -14.18
C GLY A 71 37.74 14.02 -14.37
N ASP A 72 37.96 14.84 -15.39
CA ASP A 72 39.26 15.49 -15.63
C ASP A 72 39.58 16.63 -14.65
N ASN A 73 38.62 16.96 -13.78
CA ASN A 73 38.73 17.99 -12.75
C ASN A 73 39.19 17.41 -11.39
N SER A 74 39.30 16.09 -11.24
CA SER A 74 39.87 15.47 -10.04
C SER A 74 41.37 15.26 -10.23
N ASP A 75 42.19 16.17 -9.68
CA ASP A 75 43.66 16.14 -9.72
C ASP A 75 44.28 15.05 -8.79
N THR A 76 43.66 13.87 -8.69
CA THR A 76 44.22 12.71 -7.96
C THR A 76 45.16 11.87 -8.81
#